data_AF-A0A947L4G4-F1
#
_entry.id   AF-A0A947L4G4-F1
#
_cell.length_a   1.000
_cell.length_b   1.000
_cell.length_c   1.000
_cell.angle_alpha   90.00
_cell.angle_beta   90.00
_cell.angle_gamma   90.00
#
_symmetry.space_group_name_H-M   'P 1'
#
loop_
_entity.id
_entity.type
_entity.pdbx_description
1 polymer ?
#
loop_
_entity_poly.entity_id
_entity_poly.type
_entity_poly.pdbx_seq_one_letter_code
_entity_poly.pdbx_strand_id
1 'polypeptide(L)'
;MLRRLTAFFALLVMGSAVNAQTDPRAFPSLAKRPAETRDRSIPPPAPVEPAAIDQALAAQVERFSSEATAADSAFQRMLSEGGRSSVAAGASAAPASESWVVAQSTISALDSARYDSVAALAALDTLFVERQVAEDAARVAADLIVIDPARLRVLALVDAQNDALDALRSQLPLP
;
A
#
# COMPACT_ATOMS: atom_id res chain seq x y z
N MET A 1 -11.34 43.87 -71.00
CA MET A 1 -11.16 43.10 -69.74
C MET A 1 -9.95 42.16 -69.74
N LEU A 2 -9.21 42.01 -70.84
CA LEU A 2 -8.04 41.10 -70.93
C LEU A 2 -6.72 41.65 -70.33
N ARG A 3 -6.66 42.96 -70.06
CA ARG A 3 -5.45 43.65 -69.59
C ARG A 3 -5.28 43.66 -68.06
N ARG A 4 -6.35 43.40 -67.32
CA ARG A 4 -6.32 43.24 -65.84
C ARG A 4 -5.95 41.82 -65.42
N LEU A 5 -6.21 40.82 -66.26
CA LEU A 5 -5.87 39.42 -66.01
C LEU A 5 -4.35 39.15 -66.14
N THR A 6 -3.69 39.88 -67.03
CA THR A 6 -2.24 39.77 -67.28
C THR A 6 -1.40 40.31 -66.14
N ALA A 7 -1.85 41.38 -65.46
CA ALA A 7 -1.17 41.92 -64.29
C ALA A 7 -1.24 40.96 -63.07
N PHE A 8 -2.33 40.19 -62.95
CA PHE A 8 -2.50 39.22 -61.85
C PHE A 8 -1.60 37.99 -62.05
N PHE A 9 -1.40 37.54 -63.30
CA PHE A 9 -0.48 36.45 -63.62
C PHE A 9 0.99 36.82 -63.41
N ALA A 10 1.36 38.08 -63.68
CA ALA A 10 2.73 38.56 -63.45
C ALA A 10 3.11 38.59 -61.95
N LEU A 11 2.15 38.90 -61.06
CA LEU A 11 2.37 38.88 -59.61
C LEU A 11 2.45 37.45 -59.03
N LEU A 12 1.74 36.48 -59.60
CA LEU A 12 1.81 35.08 -59.16
C LEU A 12 3.15 34.41 -59.55
N VAL A 13 3.72 34.77 -60.70
CA VAL A 13 5.01 34.23 -61.18
C VAL A 13 6.20 34.83 -60.42
N MET A 14 6.07 36.04 -59.87
CA MET A 14 7.14 36.68 -59.09
C MET A 14 7.26 36.14 -57.65
N GLY A 15 6.27 35.37 -57.16
CA GLY A 15 6.24 34.83 -55.79
C GLY A 15 6.76 33.40 -55.63
N SER A 16 6.94 32.66 -56.72
CA SER A 16 7.32 31.23 -56.70
C SER A 16 8.81 30.97 -56.91
N ALA A 17 9.64 32.01 -56.97
CA ALA A 17 11.08 31.91 -57.09
C ALA A 17 11.83 32.53 -55.90
N VAL A 18 11.42 32.20 -54.67
CA VAL A 18 12.43 32.05 -53.62
C VAL A 18 13.14 30.73 -53.91
N ASN A 19 14.11 30.80 -54.84
CA ASN A 19 15.22 29.87 -54.84
C ASN A 19 15.90 30.04 -53.49
N ALA A 20 15.62 29.15 -52.53
CA ALA A 20 16.50 28.98 -51.40
C ALA A 20 17.87 28.63 -51.99
N GLN A 21 18.75 29.63 -52.03
CA GLN A 21 20.12 29.49 -52.47
C GLN A 21 20.72 28.20 -51.89
N THR A 22 21.19 27.39 -52.82
CA THR A 22 22.15 26.32 -52.70
C THR A 22 23.34 26.74 -51.81
N ASP A 23 23.23 26.55 -50.50
CA ASP A 23 24.37 26.20 -49.66
C ASP A 23 24.77 24.76 -50.04
N PRO A 24 26.03 24.47 -50.39
CA PRO A 24 26.49 23.11 -50.71
C PRO A 24 26.30 22.09 -49.58
N ARG A 25 25.98 22.54 -48.36
CA ARG A 25 25.49 21.66 -47.31
C ARG A 25 24.05 21.28 -47.62
N ALA A 26 23.90 20.24 -48.44
CA ALA A 26 22.65 19.52 -48.65
C ALA A 26 21.87 19.45 -47.33
N PHE A 27 20.64 19.98 -47.32
CA PHE A 27 19.78 19.91 -46.15
C PHE A 27 19.72 18.45 -45.67
N PRO A 28 19.84 18.20 -44.35
CA PRO A 28 19.78 16.84 -43.85
C PRO A 28 18.44 16.22 -44.23
N SER A 29 18.48 14.99 -44.75
CA SER A 29 17.27 14.25 -45.10
C SER A 29 16.33 14.14 -43.90
N LEU A 30 15.04 14.43 -44.12
CA LEU A 30 13.95 14.15 -43.18
C LEU A 30 13.46 12.71 -43.25
N ALA A 31 14.07 11.86 -44.09
CA ALA A 31 13.79 10.45 -44.07
C ALA A 31 14.07 9.91 -42.66
N LYS A 32 13.10 9.17 -42.12
CA LYS A 32 13.21 8.51 -40.82
C LYS A 32 14.51 7.73 -40.76
N ARG A 33 15.34 8.01 -39.76
CA ARG A 33 16.64 7.31 -39.63
C ARG A 33 16.38 5.87 -39.21
N PRO A 34 17.19 4.88 -39.64
CA PRO A 34 17.08 3.51 -39.15
C PRO A 34 17.07 3.41 -37.61
N ALA A 35 17.75 4.36 -36.95
CA ALA A 35 17.79 4.51 -35.51
C ALA A 35 16.45 4.79 -34.83
N GLU A 36 15.51 5.36 -35.56
CA GLU A 36 14.20 5.82 -35.07
C GLU A 36 13.12 4.74 -35.22
N THR A 37 13.43 3.62 -35.87
CA THR A 37 12.54 2.45 -36.00
C THR A 37 13.01 1.26 -35.15
N ARG A 38 14.08 1.44 -34.38
CA ARG A 38 14.54 0.43 -33.42
C ARG A 38 13.43 0.19 -32.40
N ASP A 39 13.15 -1.07 -32.12
CA ASP A 39 12.36 -1.42 -30.95
C ASP A 39 13.11 -0.95 -29.70
N ARG A 40 12.44 -0.14 -28.89
CA ARG A 40 12.94 0.35 -27.60
C ARG A 40 12.22 -0.32 -26.43
N SER A 41 11.42 -1.35 -26.71
CA SER A 41 10.85 -2.17 -25.67
C SER A 41 11.98 -2.81 -24.88
N ILE A 42 11.92 -2.63 -23.57
CA ILE A 42 12.78 -3.36 -22.65
C ILE A 42 12.08 -4.69 -22.44
N PRO A 43 12.72 -5.83 -22.78
CA PRO A 43 12.15 -7.14 -22.47
C PRO A 43 11.80 -7.20 -20.98
N PRO A 44 10.65 -7.77 -20.60
CA PRO A 44 10.32 -7.89 -19.19
C PRO A 44 11.43 -8.68 -18.46
N PRO A 45 11.75 -8.32 -17.20
CA PRO A 45 12.71 -9.10 -16.43
C PRO A 45 12.25 -10.55 -16.34
N ALA A 46 13.21 -11.47 -16.36
CA ALA A 46 12.91 -12.88 -16.16
C ALA A 46 12.23 -13.08 -14.79
N PRO A 47 11.23 -13.97 -14.68
CA PRO A 47 10.65 -14.32 -13.38
C PRO A 47 11.74 -14.82 -12.44
N VAL A 48 11.74 -14.33 -11.20
CA VAL A 48 12.62 -14.82 -10.14
C VAL A 48 11.97 -16.05 -9.53
N GLU A 49 12.64 -17.19 -9.64
CA GLU A 49 12.22 -18.42 -8.95
C GLU A 49 12.58 -18.30 -7.45
N PRO A 50 11.62 -18.49 -6.52
CA PRO A 50 11.91 -18.41 -5.10
C PRO A 50 12.93 -19.46 -4.67
N ALA A 51 13.84 -19.07 -3.77
CA ALA A 51 14.73 -20.00 -3.10
C ALA A 51 13.95 -20.98 -2.20
N ALA A 52 14.63 -22.01 -1.69
CA ALA A 52 14.04 -22.90 -0.69
C ALA A 52 13.68 -22.14 0.60
N ILE A 53 12.53 -22.48 1.19
CA ILE A 53 12.02 -21.89 2.42
C ILE A 53 13.02 -22.07 3.57
N ASP A 54 13.34 -20.98 4.25
CA ASP A 54 14.07 -21.00 5.51
C ASP A 54 13.12 -21.45 6.65
N GLN A 55 13.38 -22.63 7.21
CA GLN A 55 12.57 -23.21 8.27
C GLN A 55 12.68 -22.44 9.59
N ALA A 56 13.81 -21.76 9.85
CA ALA A 56 13.95 -20.94 11.05
C ALA A 56 13.08 -19.68 10.95
N LEU A 57 13.05 -19.06 9.77
CA LEU A 57 12.14 -17.95 9.47
C LEU A 57 10.68 -18.38 9.63
N ALA A 58 10.30 -19.52 9.05
CA ALA A 58 8.94 -20.05 9.15
C ALA A 58 8.52 -20.28 10.62
N ALA A 59 9.39 -20.85 11.44
CA ALA A 59 9.14 -21.03 12.87
C ALA A 59 8.99 -19.70 13.62
N GLN A 60 9.76 -18.68 13.27
CA GLN A 60 9.66 -17.34 13.86
C GLN A 60 8.33 -16.66 13.50
N VAL A 61 7.91 -16.75 12.23
CA VAL A 61 6.62 -16.24 11.74
C VAL A 61 5.45 -16.94 12.44
N GLU A 62 5.52 -18.26 12.59
CA GLU A 62 4.49 -19.04 13.28
C GLU A 62 4.38 -18.64 14.76
N ARG A 63 5.51 -18.42 15.44
CA ARG A 63 5.51 -17.95 16.83
C ARG A 63 4.76 -16.63 16.98
N PHE A 64 5.08 -15.61 16.17
CA PHE A 64 4.39 -14.32 16.24
C PHE A 64 2.91 -14.44 15.86
N SER A 65 2.57 -15.30 14.89
CA SER A 65 1.18 -15.59 14.54
C SER A 65 0.40 -16.22 15.69
N SER A 66 1.02 -17.15 16.41
CA SER A 66 0.44 -17.78 17.60
C SER A 66 0.27 -16.79 18.75
N GLU A 67 1.26 -15.93 19.01
CA GLU A 67 1.17 -14.87 20.03
C GLU A 67 -0.01 -13.93 19.73
N ALA A 68 -0.14 -13.47 18.48
CA ALA A 68 -1.26 -12.62 18.07
C ALA A 68 -2.62 -13.31 18.23
N THR A 69 -2.72 -14.59 17.86
CA THR A 69 -3.97 -15.38 17.97
C THR A 69 -4.35 -15.64 19.42
N ALA A 70 -3.37 -15.89 20.30
CA ALA A 70 -3.61 -16.07 21.73
C ALA A 70 -4.10 -14.78 22.39
N ALA A 71 -3.50 -13.64 22.03
CA ALA A 71 -3.92 -12.32 22.48
C ALA A 71 -5.33 -11.95 21.99
N ASP A 72 -5.63 -12.22 20.71
CA ASP A 72 -6.98 -12.03 20.19
C ASP A 72 -8.01 -12.90 20.94
N SER A 73 -7.69 -14.17 21.17
CA SER A 73 -8.55 -15.06 21.95
C SER A 73 -8.80 -14.53 23.37
N ALA A 74 -7.80 -13.93 24.01
CA ALA A 74 -7.95 -13.30 25.32
C ALA A 74 -8.85 -12.06 25.25
N PHE A 75 -8.65 -11.19 24.26
CA PHE A 75 -9.48 -10.02 24.02
C PHE A 75 -10.95 -10.41 23.76
N GLN A 76 -11.20 -11.40 22.90
CA GLN A 76 -12.55 -11.87 22.58
C GLN A 76 -13.24 -12.50 23.80
N ARG A 77 -12.51 -13.25 24.64
CA ARG A 77 -13.04 -13.75 25.92
C ARG A 77 -13.44 -12.60 26.84
N MET A 78 -12.57 -11.61 27.04
CA MET A 78 -12.90 -10.45 27.87
C MET A 78 -14.12 -9.68 27.36
N LEU A 79 -14.25 -9.55 26.03
CA LEU A 79 -15.43 -8.94 25.41
C LEU A 79 -16.72 -9.73 25.69
N SER A 80 -16.69 -11.06 25.59
CA SER A 80 -17.87 -11.91 25.75
C SER A 80 -18.23 -12.19 27.21
N GLU A 81 -17.25 -12.30 28.11
CA GLU A 81 -17.41 -12.63 29.53
C GLU A 81 -17.77 -11.43 30.42
N GLY A 82 -18.09 -10.28 29.82
CA GLY A 82 -18.63 -9.14 30.57
C GLY A 82 -18.27 -7.78 30.02
N GLY A 83 -17.27 -7.68 29.13
CA GLY A 83 -16.81 -6.41 28.57
C GLY A 83 -17.95 -5.59 27.96
N ARG A 84 -18.77 -6.23 27.11
CA ARG A 84 -19.91 -5.57 26.46
C ARG A 84 -20.99 -5.13 27.46
N SER A 85 -21.33 -5.97 28.43
CA SER A 85 -22.36 -5.63 29.42
C SER A 85 -21.92 -4.51 30.38
N SER A 86 -20.64 -4.50 30.79
CA SER A 86 -20.10 -3.44 31.65
C SER A 86 -20.14 -2.08 30.95
N VAL A 87 -19.77 -2.04 29.67
CA VAL A 87 -19.83 -0.81 28.88
C VAL A 87 -21.27 -0.35 28.66
N ALA A 88 -22.20 -1.27 28.35
CA ALA A 88 -23.62 -0.93 28.20
C ALA A 88 -24.24 -0.36 29.50
N ALA A 89 -23.86 -0.91 30.66
CA ALA A 89 -24.28 -0.38 31.96
C ALA A 89 -23.72 1.03 32.21
N GLY A 90 -22.45 1.27 31.90
CA GLY A 90 -21.82 2.59 32.01
C GLY A 90 -22.42 3.62 31.04
N ALA A 91 -22.82 3.21 29.84
CA ALA A 91 -23.45 4.07 28.84
C ALA A 91 -24.81 4.63 29.30
N SER A 92 -25.54 3.88 30.13
CA SER A 92 -26.83 4.28 30.69
C SER A 92 -26.70 5.01 32.03
N ALA A 93 -25.49 5.17 32.56
CA ALA A 93 -25.23 5.74 33.87
C ALA A 93 -24.79 7.20 33.78
N ALA A 94 -24.95 7.95 34.88
CA ALA A 94 -24.44 9.31 34.96
C ALA A 94 -22.90 9.32 34.83
N PRO A 95 -22.30 10.33 34.18
CA PRO A 95 -20.85 10.51 34.19
C PRO A 95 -20.29 10.48 35.61
N ALA A 96 -19.10 9.91 35.77
CA ALA A 96 -18.42 9.69 37.05
C ALA A 96 -19.15 8.80 38.09
N SER A 97 -20.29 8.19 37.74
CA SER A 97 -20.88 7.12 38.56
C SER A 97 -20.00 5.86 38.57
N GLU A 98 -20.22 4.99 39.56
CA GLU A 98 -19.48 3.73 39.67
C GLU A 98 -19.56 2.89 38.39
N SER A 99 -20.76 2.71 37.82
CA SER A 99 -20.95 1.98 36.56
C SER A 99 -20.20 2.61 35.39
N TRP A 100 -20.11 3.94 35.33
CA TRP A 100 -19.33 4.64 34.31
C TRP A 100 -17.83 4.40 34.49
N VAL A 101 -17.32 4.46 35.73
CA VAL A 101 -15.91 4.18 36.03
C VAL A 101 -15.54 2.73 35.71
N VAL A 102 -16.42 1.78 36.06
CA VAL A 102 -16.25 0.35 35.71
C VAL A 102 -16.17 0.16 34.20
N ALA A 103 -17.01 0.86 33.42
CA ALA A 103 -16.96 0.81 31.97
C ALA A 103 -15.62 1.34 31.41
N GLN A 104 -15.13 2.48 31.91
CA GLN A 104 -13.83 3.04 31.50
C GLN A 104 -12.66 2.10 31.84
N SER A 105 -12.67 1.53 33.05
CA SER A 105 -11.68 0.52 33.47
C SER A 105 -11.74 -0.73 32.60
N THR A 106 -12.93 -1.16 32.20
CA THR A 106 -13.13 -2.31 31.32
C THR A 106 -12.54 -2.05 29.93
N ILE A 107 -12.77 -0.86 29.36
CA ILE A 107 -12.16 -0.46 28.08
C ILE A 107 -10.64 -0.44 28.19
N SER A 108 -10.09 0.08 29.28
CA SER A 108 -8.63 0.10 29.51
C SER A 108 -8.03 -1.31 29.64
N ALA A 109 -8.76 -2.24 30.25
CA ALA A 109 -8.36 -3.65 30.32
C ALA A 109 -8.38 -4.32 28.94
N LEU A 110 -9.40 -4.02 28.11
CA LEU A 110 -9.47 -4.49 26.72
C LEU A 110 -8.35 -3.90 25.85
N ASP A 111 -8.00 -2.62 26.03
CA ASP A 111 -6.83 -2.01 25.38
C ASP A 111 -5.54 -2.73 25.76
N SER A 112 -5.38 -3.10 27.03
CA SER A 112 -4.19 -3.82 27.48
C SER A 112 -4.12 -5.23 26.87
N ALA A 113 -5.26 -5.91 26.74
CA ALA A 113 -5.33 -7.26 26.19
C ALA A 113 -4.92 -7.36 24.71
N ARG A 114 -5.05 -6.27 23.93
CA ARG A 114 -4.62 -6.25 22.52
C ARG A 114 -3.14 -5.93 22.31
N TYR A 115 -2.40 -5.54 23.35
CA TYR A 115 -1.00 -5.12 23.19
C TYR A 115 -0.11 -6.21 22.59
N ASP A 116 -0.33 -7.46 22.96
CA ASP A 116 0.43 -8.59 22.42
C ASP A 116 0.13 -8.84 20.93
N SER A 117 -1.12 -8.64 20.47
CA SER A 117 -1.45 -8.67 19.04
C SER A 117 -0.74 -7.55 18.27
N VAL A 118 -0.69 -6.34 18.83
CA VAL A 118 0.01 -5.19 18.22
C VAL A 118 1.53 -5.40 18.19
N ALA A 119 2.10 -5.93 19.26
CA ALA A 119 3.53 -6.23 19.34
C ALA A 119 3.93 -7.33 18.33
N ALA A 120 3.12 -8.37 18.19
CA ALA A 120 3.34 -9.42 17.20
C ALA A 120 3.26 -8.89 15.76
N LEU A 121 2.30 -8.00 15.47
CA LEU A 121 2.23 -7.33 14.16
C LEU A 121 3.49 -6.53 13.86
N ALA A 122 3.93 -5.70 14.81
CA ALA A 122 5.14 -4.88 14.67
C ALA A 122 6.39 -5.75 14.46
N ALA A 123 6.49 -6.91 15.11
CA ALA A 123 7.58 -7.86 14.92
C ALA A 123 7.55 -8.47 13.51
N LEU A 124 6.37 -8.83 12.99
CA LEU A 124 6.22 -9.33 11.62
C LEU A 124 6.52 -8.25 10.57
N ASP A 125 6.11 -7.00 10.81
CA ASP A 125 6.43 -5.86 9.94
C ASP A 125 7.94 -5.58 9.90
N THR A 126 8.59 -5.63 11.06
CA THR A 126 10.04 -5.49 11.16
C THR A 126 10.74 -6.58 10.34
N LEU A 127 10.32 -7.83 10.52
CA LEU A 127 10.86 -8.97 9.77
C LEU A 127 10.64 -8.84 8.26
N PHE A 128 9.49 -8.36 7.82
CA PHE A 128 9.21 -8.12 6.40
C PHE A 128 10.16 -7.08 5.79
N VAL A 129 10.33 -5.95 6.45
CA VAL A 129 11.24 -4.88 5.98
C VAL A 129 12.69 -5.37 5.97
N GLU A 130 13.13 -6.08 7.02
CA GLU A 130 14.47 -6.65 7.10
C GLU A 130 14.75 -7.65 5.98
N ARG A 131 13.79 -8.51 5.63
CA ARG A 131 13.97 -9.49 4.55
C ARG A 131 13.81 -8.89 3.14
N GLN A 132 13.16 -7.75 3.00
CA GLN A 132 12.95 -7.10 1.70
C GLN A 132 14.23 -6.49 1.10
N VAL A 133 15.21 -6.13 1.94
CA VAL A 133 16.44 -5.43 1.51
C VAL A 133 17.61 -6.36 1.16
N ALA A 134 17.40 -7.68 1.16
CA ALA A 134 18.46 -8.63 0.82
C ALA A 134 18.84 -8.55 -0.68
N GLU A 135 20.13 -8.77 -0.99
CA GLU A 135 20.65 -8.69 -2.36
C GLU A 135 20.14 -9.82 -3.27
N ASP A 136 19.84 -10.99 -2.68
CA ASP A 136 19.35 -12.16 -3.40
C ASP A 136 17.82 -12.09 -3.59
N ALA A 137 17.39 -11.72 -4.79
CA ALA A 137 15.97 -11.63 -5.14
C ALA A 137 15.20 -12.94 -4.96
N ALA A 138 15.84 -14.11 -5.17
CA ALA A 138 15.19 -15.42 -4.98
C ALA A 138 14.93 -15.69 -3.50
N ARG A 139 15.87 -15.32 -2.64
CA ARG A 139 15.70 -15.35 -1.17
C ARG A 139 14.62 -14.36 -0.71
N VAL A 140 14.64 -13.12 -1.19
CA VAL A 140 13.59 -12.13 -0.89
C VAL A 140 12.22 -12.70 -1.23
N ALA A 141 12.05 -13.22 -2.45
CA ALA A 141 10.78 -13.80 -2.88
C ALA A 141 10.33 -14.96 -1.96
N ALA A 142 11.24 -15.86 -1.58
CA ALA A 142 10.93 -16.98 -0.70
C ALA A 142 10.52 -16.53 0.71
N ASP A 143 11.24 -15.57 1.29
CA ASP A 143 11.00 -15.09 2.65
C ASP A 143 9.67 -14.30 2.72
N LEU A 144 9.38 -13.45 1.74
CA LEU A 144 8.13 -12.68 1.71
C LEU A 144 6.88 -13.56 1.51
N ILE A 145 6.98 -14.67 0.76
CA ILE A 145 5.90 -15.66 0.64
C ILE A 145 5.50 -16.24 2.00
N VAL A 146 6.45 -16.34 2.94
CA VAL A 146 6.21 -16.86 4.29
C VAL A 146 5.66 -15.76 5.22
N ILE A 147 6.24 -14.56 5.17
CA ILE A 147 5.95 -13.50 6.14
C ILE A 147 4.61 -12.80 5.82
N ASP A 148 4.34 -12.49 4.55
CA ASP A 148 3.24 -11.59 4.18
C ASP A 148 1.84 -12.13 4.51
N PRO A 149 1.53 -13.42 4.30
CA PRO A 149 0.24 -13.99 4.71
C PRO A 149 0.01 -13.91 6.22
N ALA A 150 1.06 -14.06 7.03
CA ALA A 150 0.97 -13.93 8.48
C ALA A 150 0.71 -12.48 8.89
N ARG A 151 1.42 -11.52 8.26
CA ARG A 151 1.20 -10.08 8.48
C ARG A 151 -0.25 -9.67 8.21
N LEU A 152 -0.78 -10.05 7.05
CA LEU A 152 -2.15 -9.70 6.67
C LEU A 152 -3.19 -10.29 7.63
N ARG A 153 -2.96 -11.52 8.09
CA ARG A 153 -3.82 -12.16 9.08
C ARG A 153 -3.80 -11.43 10.42
N VAL A 154 -2.61 -11.12 10.94
CA VAL A 154 -2.46 -10.44 12.23
C VAL A 154 -2.96 -9.00 12.17
N LEU A 155 -2.74 -8.30 11.05
CA LEU A 155 -3.30 -6.98 10.81
C LEU A 155 -4.83 -7.00 10.92
N ALA A 156 -5.49 -7.97 10.28
CA ALA A 156 -6.95 -8.09 10.36
C ALA A 156 -7.45 -8.34 11.79
N LEU A 157 -6.70 -9.06 12.64
CA LEU A 157 -7.04 -9.22 14.06
C LEU A 157 -6.94 -7.89 14.81
N VAL A 158 -5.83 -7.16 14.63
CA VAL A 158 -5.61 -5.86 15.27
C VAL A 158 -6.67 -4.84 14.84
N ASP A 159 -7.02 -4.81 13.56
CA ASP A 159 -8.08 -3.93 13.03
C ASP A 159 -9.43 -4.25 13.67
N ALA A 160 -9.80 -5.53 13.74
CA ALA A 160 -11.05 -5.95 14.39
C ALA A 160 -11.10 -5.58 15.89
N GLN A 161 -9.96 -5.66 16.59
CA GLN A 161 -9.85 -5.25 17.99
C GLN A 161 -9.99 -3.73 18.17
N ASN A 162 -9.37 -2.94 17.28
CA ASN A 162 -9.48 -1.49 17.28
C ASN A 162 -10.93 -1.05 17.00
N ASP A 163 -11.57 -1.63 15.98
CA ASP A 163 -12.97 -1.36 15.64
C ASP A 163 -13.91 -1.67 16.82
N ALA A 164 -13.68 -2.80 17.51
CA ALA A 164 -14.47 -3.17 18.68
C ALA A 164 -14.29 -2.17 19.84
N LEU A 165 -13.07 -1.71 20.10
CA LEU A 165 -12.79 -0.72 21.13
C LEU A 165 -13.41 0.64 20.82
N ASP A 166 -13.31 1.10 19.57
CA ASP A 166 -13.90 2.38 19.15
C ASP A 166 -15.43 2.33 19.21
N ALA A 167 -16.03 1.20 18.85
CA ALA A 167 -17.45 0.95 19.04
C ALA A 167 -17.87 0.97 20.52
N LEU A 168 -17.03 0.50 21.45
CA LEU A 168 -17.32 0.58 22.89
C LEU A 168 -17.14 1.99 23.44
N ARG A 169 -16.07 2.69 23.05
CA ARG A 169 -15.79 4.06 23.50
C ARG A 169 -16.88 5.04 23.09
N SER A 170 -17.39 4.90 21.87
CA SER A 170 -18.46 5.76 21.34
C SER A 170 -19.81 5.61 22.05
N GLN A 171 -19.98 4.57 22.87
CA GLN A 171 -21.20 4.37 23.67
C GLN A 171 -21.20 5.19 24.97
N LEU A 172 -20.03 5.56 25.50
CA LEU A 172 -19.95 6.21 26.80
C LEU A 172 -20.20 7.72 26.69
N PRO A 173 -20.99 8.31 27.59
CA PRO A 173 -21.17 9.76 27.61
C PRO A 173 -19.85 10.45 27.93
N LEU A 174 -19.61 11.57 27.25
CA LEU A 174 -18.52 12.49 27.58
C LEU A 174 -18.74 13.06 28.99
N PRO A 175 -17.66 13.33 29.75
CA PRO A 175 -17.74 13.93 31.08
C PRO A 175 -18.32 15.35 31.06
#